data_AF-A0A2R2WXV4-F1
#
_entry.id   AF-A0A2R2WXV4-F1
#
_cell.length_a   1.000
_cell.length_b   1.000
_cell.length_c   1.000
_cell.angle_alpha   90.00
_cell.angle_beta   90.00
_cell.angle_gamma   90.00
#
_symmetry.space_group_name_H-M   'P 1'
#
loop_
_entity.id
_entity.type
_entity.pdbx_description
1 polymer ?
#
loop_
_entity_poly.entity_id
_entity_poly.type
_entity_poly.pdbx_seq_one_letter_code
_entity_poly.pdbx_strand_id
1 'polypeptide(L)'
;MYFLLANLSLADACFVSTTVPKMLANIWIQSQVISYAGCLSQLYFFMLFVMLEAFLLAAMAYDRYVAICHPLHYVMVMSPRLCVLLVSASWIVNTLHSLLHTLLMNSLSFCADHEIPHFFCDINPLLSLSCTDPF
;
A
#
# COMPACT_ATOMS: atom_id res chain seq x y z
N MET A 1 18.64 -3.89 -11.83
CA MET A 1 17.98 -5.06 -11.21
C MET A 1 18.17 -5.22 -9.69
N TYR A 2 19.33 -5.61 -9.14
CA TYR A 2 19.47 -5.94 -7.69
C TYR A 2 19.01 -4.84 -6.73
N PHE A 3 19.22 -3.57 -7.09
CA PHE A 3 18.73 -2.43 -6.31
C PHE A 3 17.20 -2.43 -6.18
N LEU A 4 16.46 -2.71 -7.27
CA LEU A 4 15.00 -2.80 -7.25
C LEU A 4 14.53 -4.00 -6.42
N LEU A 5 15.20 -5.15 -6.56
CA LEU A 5 14.89 -6.37 -5.82
C LEU A 5 15.08 -6.16 -4.30
N ALA A 6 16.15 -5.47 -3.88
CA ALA A 6 16.38 -5.14 -2.48
C ALA A 6 15.27 -4.23 -1.92
N ASN A 7 14.84 -3.23 -2.68
CA ASN A 7 13.71 -2.37 -2.30
C ASN A 7 12.39 -3.15 -2.24
N LEU A 8 12.16 -4.10 -3.15
CA LEU A 8 10.98 -4.96 -3.12
C LEU A 8 10.98 -5.82 -1.84
N SER A 9 12.10 -6.50 -1.55
CA SER A 9 12.20 -7.32 -0.34
C SER A 9 12.01 -6.53 0.96
N LEU A 10 12.44 -5.26 0.97
CA LEU A 10 12.20 -4.35 2.09
C LEU A 10 10.71 -3.99 2.20
N ALA A 11 10.06 -3.70 1.08
CA ALA A 11 8.62 -3.43 1.03
C ALA A 11 7.81 -4.63 1.54
N ASP A 12 8.14 -5.86 1.11
CA ASP A 12 7.49 -7.09 1.55
C ASP A 12 7.64 -7.30 3.06
N ALA A 13 8.86 -7.11 3.58
CA ALA A 13 9.15 -7.25 5.00
C ALA A 13 8.38 -6.21 5.83
N CYS A 14 8.32 -4.97 5.37
CA CYS A 14 7.53 -3.91 6.01
C CYS A 14 6.04 -4.22 5.98
N PHE A 15 5.51 -4.65 4.83
CA PHE A 15 4.10 -5.00 4.67
C PHE A 15 3.65 -6.12 5.62
N VAL A 16 4.44 -7.19 5.68
CA VAL A 16 4.20 -8.32 6.60
C VAL A 16 4.28 -7.82 8.05
N SER A 17 5.28 -6.99 8.38
CA SER A 17 5.44 -6.45 9.73
C SER A 17 4.30 -5.51 10.16
N THR A 18 3.62 -4.83 9.24
CA THR A 18 2.48 -3.97 9.58
C THR A 18 1.17 -4.76 9.71
N THR A 19 0.98 -5.77 8.87
CA THR A 19 -0.30 -6.49 8.77
C THR A 19 -0.37 -7.68 9.74
N VAL A 20 0.70 -8.47 9.82
CA VAL A 20 0.72 -9.75 10.56
C VAL A 20 0.58 -9.57 12.08
N PRO A 21 1.29 -8.65 12.76
CA PRO A 21 1.16 -8.49 14.21
C PRO A 21 -0.24 -8.06 14.63
N LYS A 22 -0.89 -7.20 13.83
CA LYS A 22 -2.27 -6.75 14.08
C LYS A 22 -3.26 -7.88 13.86
N MET A 23 -3.11 -8.65 12.78
CA MET A 23 -3.95 -9.81 12.52
C MET A 23 -3.82 -10.86 13.65
N LEU A 24 -2.60 -11.17 14.09
CA LEU A 24 -2.35 -12.11 15.20
C LEU A 24 -2.96 -11.64 16.52
N ALA A 25 -2.78 -10.36 16.87
CA ALA A 25 -3.37 -9.80 18.08
C ALA A 25 -4.91 -9.88 18.06
N ASN A 26 -5.53 -9.63 16.89
CA ASN A 26 -6.98 -9.68 16.73
C ASN A 26 -7.53 -11.12 16.88
N ILE A 27 -6.80 -12.12 16.36
CA ILE A 27 -7.17 -13.54 16.52
C ILE A 27 -7.05 -13.97 17.99
N TRP A 28 -5.98 -13.54 18.67
CA TRP A 28 -5.66 -14.01 20.02
C TRP A 28 -6.59 -13.44 21.10
N ILE A 29 -7.04 -12.20 20.93
CA ILE A 29 -7.92 -11.52 21.90
C ILE A 29 -9.39 -11.88 21.69
N GLN A 30 -9.74 -12.50 20.55
CA GLN A 30 -11.11 -12.91 20.19
C GLN A 30 -12.14 -11.76 20.21
N SER A 31 -11.69 -10.53 20.39
CA SER A 31 -12.46 -9.29 20.24
C SER A 31 -12.07 -8.69 18.89
N GLN A 32 -13.08 -8.43 18.06
CA GLN A 32 -12.91 -7.90 16.71
C GLN A 32 -12.87 -6.36 16.68
N VAL A 33 -12.59 -5.74 17.83
CA VAL A 33 -12.73 -4.29 18.00
C VAL A 33 -11.39 -3.63 17.72
N ILE A 34 -11.25 -3.07 16.52
CA ILE A 34 -10.12 -2.21 16.16
C ILE A 34 -10.48 -0.76 16.42
N SER A 35 -9.59 -0.03 17.11
CA SER A 35 -9.75 1.42 17.24
C SER A 35 -9.77 2.08 15.86
N TYR A 36 -10.59 3.11 15.66
CA TYR A 36 -10.66 3.87 14.40
C TYR A 36 -9.28 4.35 13.90
N ALA A 37 -8.43 4.86 14.79
CA ALA A 37 -7.06 5.26 14.46
C ALA A 37 -6.17 4.07 14.00
N GLY A 38 -6.34 2.90 14.63
CA GLY A 38 -5.68 1.66 14.22
C GLY A 38 -6.12 1.19 12.83
N CYS A 39 -7.41 1.26 12.54
CA CYS A 39 -8.04 0.95 11.25
C CYS A 39 -7.43 1.82 10.13
N LEU A 40 -7.40 3.15 10.33
CA LEU A 40 -6.84 4.11 9.38
C LEU A 40 -5.33 3.90 9.16
N SER A 41 -4.57 3.65 10.23
CA SER A 41 -3.14 3.38 10.11
C SER A 41 -2.85 2.12 9.30
N GLN A 42 -3.62 1.04 9.51
CA GLN A 42 -3.47 -0.20 8.76
C GLN A 42 -3.83 -0.01 7.29
N LEU A 43 -4.95 0.66 6.99
CA LEU A 43 -5.36 0.96 5.62
C LEU A 43 -4.30 1.79 4.88
N TYR A 44 -3.73 2.79 5.55
CA TYR A 44 -2.67 3.64 5.01
C TYR A 44 -1.43 2.81 4.59
N PHE A 45 -0.88 2.01 5.52
CA PHE A 45 0.30 1.20 5.24
C PHE A 45 0.01 0.11 4.21
N PHE A 46 -1.17 -0.51 4.26
CA PHE A 46 -1.58 -1.51 3.28
C PHE A 46 -1.58 -0.93 1.86
N MET A 47 -2.27 0.18 1.64
CA MET A 47 -2.32 0.84 0.33
C MET A 47 -0.93 1.31 -0.12
N LEU A 48 -0.10 1.78 0.81
CA LEU A 48 1.24 2.26 0.52
C LEU A 48 2.13 1.14 -0.03
N PHE A 49 2.20 0.02 0.67
CA PHE A 49 3.09 -1.08 0.31
C PHE A 49 2.61 -1.86 -0.90
N VAL A 50 1.30 -2.16 -1.01
CA VAL A 50 0.75 -2.89 -2.17
C VAL A 50 1.02 -2.14 -3.47
N MET A 51 0.81 -0.82 -3.48
CA MET A 51 1.10 0.00 -4.66
C MET A 51 2.61 0.06 -4.91
N LEU A 52 3.43 0.17 -3.87
CA LEU A 52 4.89 0.16 -3.99
C LEU A 52 5.42 -1.12 -4.63
N GLU A 53 4.95 -2.29 -4.19
CA GLU A 53 5.28 -3.58 -4.80
C GLU A 53 4.91 -3.61 -6.29
N ALA A 54 3.70 -3.17 -6.64
CA ALA A 54 3.25 -3.12 -8.03
C ALA A 54 4.13 -2.22 -8.91
N PHE A 55 4.48 -1.02 -8.44
CA PHE A 55 5.38 -0.11 -9.17
C PHE A 55 6.81 -0.68 -9.31
N LEU A 56 7.34 -1.33 -8.26
CA LEU A 56 8.66 -1.96 -8.31
C LEU A 56 8.68 -3.16 -9.27
N LEU A 57 7.64 -4.00 -9.27
CA LEU A 57 7.47 -5.10 -10.21
C LEU A 57 7.39 -4.59 -11.65
N ALA A 58 6.62 -3.53 -11.90
CA ALA A 58 6.54 -2.89 -13.22
C ALA A 58 7.90 -2.35 -13.68
N ALA A 59 8.65 -1.70 -12.78
CA ALA A 59 10.00 -1.21 -13.08
C ALA A 59 10.98 -2.34 -13.39
N MET A 60 10.89 -3.48 -12.69
CA MET A 60 11.70 -4.66 -12.98
C MET A 60 11.30 -5.33 -14.30
N ALA A 61 10.01 -5.39 -14.63
CA ALA A 61 9.53 -5.88 -15.92
C ALA A 61 10.06 -4.99 -17.06
N TYR A 62 10.04 -3.67 -16.86
CA TYR A 62 10.61 -2.71 -17.81
C TYR A 62 12.13 -2.87 -17.96
N ASP A 63 12.88 -3.04 -16.85
CA ASP A 63 14.33 -3.35 -16.86
C ASP A 63 14.62 -4.57 -17.75
N ARG A 64 13.87 -5.67 -17.57
CA ARG A 64 14.02 -6.90 -18.37
C ARG A 64 13.64 -6.71 -19.83
N TYR A 65 12.57 -5.96 -20.11
CA TYR A 65 12.13 -5.66 -21.48
C TYR A 65 13.21 -4.89 -22.25
N VAL A 66 13.76 -3.81 -21.66
CA VAL A 66 14.81 -3.00 -22.31
C VAL A 66 16.08 -3.82 -22.50
N ALA A 67 16.45 -4.67 -21.53
CA ALA A 67 17.61 -5.55 -21.65
C ALA A 67 17.51 -6.52 -22.84
N ILE A 68 16.31 -7.03 -23.14
CA ILE A 68 16.07 -7.98 -24.25
C ILE A 68 15.97 -7.26 -25.58
N CYS A 69 15.15 -6.20 -25.67
CA CYS A 69 14.87 -5.54 -26.94
C CYS A 69 15.97 -4.57 -27.38
N HIS A 70 16.74 -4.01 -26.44
CA HIS A 70 17.75 -2.97 -26.72
C HIS A 70 19.06 -3.20 -25.93
N PRO A 71 19.75 -4.34 -26.11
CA PRO A 71 20.91 -4.72 -25.29
C PRO A 71 22.07 -3.70 -25.36
N LEU A 72 22.33 -3.11 -26.53
CA LEU A 72 23.40 -2.10 -26.70
C LEU A 72 23.10 -0.76 -26.02
N HIS A 73 21.81 -0.41 -25.85
CA HIS A 73 21.39 0.84 -25.20
C HIS A 73 21.00 0.65 -23.73
N TYR A 74 20.93 -0.59 -23.24
CA TYR A 74 20.49 -0.92 -21.88
C TYR A 74 21.24 -0.13 -20.80
N VAL A 75 22.56 -0.01 -20.90
CA VAL A 75 23.38 0.69 -19.89
C VAL A 75 23.12 2.20 -19.85
N MET A 76 22.76 2.81 -20.99
CA MET A 76 22.35 4.22 -21.04
C MET A 76 20.93 4.43 -20.54
N VAL A 77 20.00 3.53 -20.90
CA VAL A 77 18.59 3.65 -20.52
C VAL A 77 18.42 3.33 -19.03
N MET A 78 18.93 2.20 -18.57
CA MET A 78 18.74 1.70 -17.20
C MET A 78 19.92 2.07 -16.29
N SER A 79 20.21 3.36 -16.18
CA SER A 79 21.29 3.85 -15.31
C SER A 79 20.93 3.74 -13.83
N PRO A 80 21.90 3.60 -12.91
CA PRO A 80 21.66 3.62 -11.46
C PRO A 80 20.90 4.86 -10.99
N ARG A 81 21.14 6.02 -11.64
CA ARG A 81 20.43 7.28 -11.35
C ARG A 81 18.94 7.17 -11.68
N LEU A 82 18.60 6.58 -12.83
CA LEU A 82 17.20 6.34 -13.19
C LEU A 82 16.53 5.38 -12.20
N CYS A 83 17.20 4.30 -11.80
CA CYS A 83 16.67 3.38 -10.79
C CYS A 83 16.36 4.09 -9.46
N VAL A 84 17.27 4.94 -8.98
CA VAL A 84 17.02 5.75 -7.77
C VAL A 84 15.85 6.70 -7.97
N LEU A 85 15.76 7.36 -9.13
CA LEU A 85 14.67 8.27 -9.45
C LEU A 85 13.33 7.54 -9.50
N LEU A 86 13.24 6.38 -10.15
CA LEU A 86 12.03 5.56 -10.21
C LEU A 86 11.57 5.11 -8.82
N VAL A 87 12.49 4.66 -7.97
CA VAL A 87 12.18 4.27 -6.59
C VAL A 87 11.71 5.49 -5.78
N SER A 88 12.40 6.62 -5.88
CA SER A 88 11.99 7.84 -5.15
C SER A 88 10.61 8.34 -5.60
N ALA A 89 10.33 8.28 -6.90
CA ALA A 89 9.05 8.69 -7.46
C ALA A 89 7.93 7.73 -7.02
N SER A 90 8.16 6.41 -7.01
CA SER A 90 7.17 5.46 -6.52
C SER A 90 6.83 5.69 -5.05
N TRP A 91 7.82 5.92 -4.20
CA TRP A 91 7.59 6.29 -2.80
C TRP A 91 6.74 7.56 -2.65
N ILE A 92 7.05 8.63 -3.38
CA ILE A 92 6.32 9.90 -3.30
C ILE A 92 4.87 9.74 -3.81
N VAL A 93 4.68 9.08 -4.95
CA VAL A 93 3.34 8.88 -5.53
C VAL A 93 2.48 8.01 -4.61
N ASN A 94 3.03 6.92 -4.09
CA ASN A 94 2.29 6.01 -3.23
C ASN A 94 1.95 6.65 -1.88
N THR A 95 2.88 7.42 -1.29
CA THR A 95 2.58 8.15 -0.04
C THR A 95 1.45 9.15 -0.22
N LEU A 96 1.46 9.93 -1.30
CA LEU A 96 0.38 10.88 -1.62
C LEU A 96 -0.94 10.15 -1.89
N HIS A 97 -0.91 9.05 -2.65
CA HIS A 97 -2.09 8.26 -2.96
C HIS A 97 -2.71 7.65 -1.70
N SER A 98 -1.91 7.01 -0.85
CA SER A 98 -2.37 6.45 0.41
C SER A 98 -2.88 7.53 1.35
N LEU A 99 -2.20 8.67 1.47
CA LEU A 99 -2.66 9.80 2.29
C LEU A 99 -4.01 10.31 1.80
N LEU A 100 -4.17 10.54 0.49
CA LEU A 100 -5.42 10.98 -0.09
C LEU A 100 -6.55 9.99 0.20
N HIS A 101 -6.29 8.70 0.01
CA HIS A 101 -7.27 7.65 0.25
C HIS A 101 -7.66 7.57 1.73
N THR A 102 -6.70 7.68 2.65
CA THR A 102 -6.96 7.71 4.10
C THR A 102 -7.72 8.97 4.51
N LEU A 103 -7.41 10.14 3.93
CA LEU A 103 -8.12 11.40 4.20
C LEU A 103 -9.57 11.37 3.70
N LEU A 104 -9.79 10.84 2.49
CA LEU A 104 -11.14 10.62 1.96
C LEU A 104 -11.92 9.67 2.87
N MET A 105 -11.28 8.59 3.34
CA MET A 105 -11.90 7.67 4.29
C MET A 105 -12.21 8.30 5.64
N ASN A 106 -11.36 9.22 6.11
CA ASN A 106 -11.56 9.98 7.34
C ASN A 106 -12.67 11.05 7.20
N SER A 107 -12.94 11.52 5.98
CA SER A 107 -13.98 12.52 5.72
C SER A 107 -15.39 11.93 5.59
N LEU A 108 -15.53 10.61 5.49
CA LEU A 108 -16.83 9.93 5.51
C LEU A 108 -17.40 9.94 6.93
N SER A 109 -18.57 10.55 7.10
CA SER A 109 -19.32 10.56 8.35
C SER A 109 -20.03 9.22 8.56
N PHE A 110 -19.64 8.47 9.59
CA PHE A 110 -20.32 7.24 10.02
C PHE A 110 -21.49 7.59 10.96
N CYS A 111 -22.64 6.95 10.77
CA CYS A 111 -23.88 7.24 11.50
C CYS A 111 -24.01 6.53 12.86
N ALA A 112 -23.16 5.55 13.14
CA ALA A 112 -23.11 4.85 14.42
C ALA A 112 -21.86 5.26 15.18
N ASP A 113 -21.95 5.22 16.52
CA ASP A 113 -20.87 5.53 17.46
C ASP A 113 -19.53 4.90 17.06
N HIS A 114 -18.43 5.52 17.51
CA HIS A 114 -17.00 5.32 17.21
C HIS A 114 -16.43 3.86 17.29
N GLU A 115 -17.24 2.82 17.27
CA GLU A 115 -16.87 1.42 17.27
C GLU A 115 -17.29 0.74 15.96
N ILE A 116 -16.33 0.44 15.08
CA ILE A 116 -16.57 -0.29 13.83
C ILE A 116 -16.51 -1.79 14.14
N PRO A 117 -17.62 -2.56 14.00
CA PRO A 117 -17.66 -3.98 14.33
C PRO A 117 -17.13 -4.87 13.19
N HIS A 118 -15.96 -4.54 12.63
CA HIS A 118 -15.34 -5.31 11.55
C HIS A 118 -13.86 -5.62 11.81
N PHE A 119 -13.51 -6.89 11.57
CA PHE A 119 -12.19 -7.49 11.77
C PHE A 119 -11.09 -6.94 10.84
N PHE A 120 -11.47 -6.22 9.78
CA PHE A 120 -10.56 -5.62 8.79
C PHE A 120 -11.12 -4.26 8.36
N CYS A 121 -10.24 -3.26 8.21
CA CYS A 121 -10.60 -1.94 7.67
C CYS A 121 -10.76 -2.04 6.15
N ASP A 122 -11.80 -2.72 5.69
CA ASP A 122 -12.05 -2.94 4.27
C ASP A 122 -13.04 -1.89 3.74
N ILE A 123 -12.78 -1.35 2.55
CA ILE A 123 -13.48 -0.16 2.02
C ILE A 123 -14.94 -0.49 1.70
N ASN A 124 -15.20 -1.69 1.20
CA ASN A 124 -16.55 -2.14 0.82
C ASN A 124 -17.54 -2.18 2.01
N PRO A 125 -17.22 -2.79 3.16
CA PRO A 125 -18.11 -2.76 4.32
C PRO A 125 -18.23 -1.36 4.93
N LEU A 126 -17.17 -0.52 4.93
CA LEU A 126 -17.29 0.87 5.37
C LEU A 126 -18.22 1.70 4.48
N LEU A 127 -18.22 1.50 3.16
CA LEU A 127 -19.16 2.19 2.26
C LEU A 127 -20.62 1.79 2.54
N SER A 128 -20.88 0.51 2.85
CA SER A 128 -22.23 0.01 3.16
C SER A 128 -22.79 0.48 4.51
N LEU A 129 -21.93 0.91 5.44
CA LEU A 129 -22.34 1.52 6.71
C LEU A 129 -22.38 3.06 6.65
N SER A 130 -21.92 3.66 5.55
CA SER A 130 -21.98 5.11 5.38
C SER A 130 -23.44 5.53 5.19
N CYS A 131 -23.88 6.53 5.93
CA CYS A 131 -25.24 7.11 5.86
C CYS A 131 -25.49 7.91 4.57
N THR A 132 -24.59 7.84 3.61
CA THR A 132 -24.79 8.49 2.31
C THR A 132 -25.51 7.48 1.44
N ASP A 133 -26.81 7.70 1.21
CA ASP A 133 -27.65 6.90 0.33
C ASP A 133 -26.87 6.56 -0.95
N PRO A 134 -26.54 5.27 -1.20
CA PRO A 134 -26.33 4.82 -2.56
C PRO A 134 -27.74 4.79 -3.16
N PHE A 135 -28.05 5.73 -4.06
CA PHE A 135 -29.28 5.63 -4.83
C PHE A 135 -29.53 4.22 -5.36
#